data_AF-A0A973AR65-F1
#
_entry.id   AF-A0A973AR65-F1
#
_cell.length_a   1.000
_cell.length_b   1.000
_cell.length_c   1.000
_cell.angle_alpha   90.00
_cell.angle_beta   90.00
_cell.angle_gamma   90.00
#
_symmetry.space_group_name_H-M   'P 1'
#
loop_
_entity.id
_entity.type
_entity.pdbx_description
1 polymer ?
#
loop_
_entity_poly.entity_id
_entity_poly.type
_entity_poly.pdbx_seq_one_letter_code
_entity_poly.pdbx_strand_id
1 'polypeptide(L)'
;MLVCTNERPPGKTCCFKCGGQDFYLALKTRLKQEGLNNTHWATRTGCLGFCNDVGTTVAIHRKGEASQWFNEVTATDMDSIWQEIVRE
;
A
#
# COMPACT_ATOMS: atom_id res chain seq x y z
N MET A 1 -2.81 -6.15 4.42
CA MET A 1 -2.26 -5.28 3.37
C MET A 1 -0.77 -5.11 3.59
N LEU A 2 0.01 -5.33 2.54
CA LEU A 2 1.45 -5.06 2.50
C LEU A 2 1.65 -3.79 1.67
N VAL A 3 2.31 -2.78 2.22
CA VAL A 3 2.63 -1.53 1.51
C VAL A 3 4.15 -1.41 1.41
N CYS A 4 4.66 -1.34 0.19
CA CYS A 4 6.09 -1.20 -0.04
C CYS A 4 6.56 0.22 0.32
N THR A 5 7.33 0.35 1.39
CA THR A 5 7.93 1.64 1.78
C THR A 5 9.45 1.60 1.63
N ASN A 6 9.94 0.73 0.75
CA ASN A 6 11.36 0.46 0.62
C ASN A 6 12.10 1.69 0.08
N GLU A 7 13.16 2.08 0.78
CA GLU A 7 14.10 3.11 0.35
C GLU A 7 15.32 2.47 -0.35
N ARG A 8 15.93 3.21 -1.28
CA ARG A 8 17.14 2.80 -1.98
C ARG A 8 18.10 3.99 -2.08
N PRO A 9 19.41 3.73 -2.31
CA PRO A 9 20.37 4.78 -2.55
C PRO A 9 19.96 5.76 -3.67
N PRO A 10 20.57 6.96 -3.70
CA PRO A 10 20.36 7.93 -4.79
C PRO A 10 20.52 7.31 -6.17
N GLY A 11 19.76 7.79 -7.15
CA GLY A 11 19.77 7.29 -8.53
C GLY A 11 18.99 5.98 -8.78
N LYS A 12 18.47 5.32 -7.74
CA LYS A 12 17.56 4.16 -7.93
C LYS A 12 16.10 4.51 -7.65
N THR A 13 15.22 4.05 -8.52
CA THR A 13 13.77 4.04 -8.35
C THR A 13 13.36 3.13 -7.20
N CYS A 14 12.46 3.59 -6.34
CA CYS A 14 11.91 2.83 -5.22
C CYS A 14 10.62 3.47 -4.70
N CYS A 15 9.76 2.66 -4.09
CA CYS A 15 8.44 3.11 -3.64
C CYS A 15 8.50 4.23 -2.59
N PHE A 16 9.57 4.33 -1.79
CA PHE A 16 9.75 5.45 -0.88
C PHE A 16 9.76 6.81 -1.61
N LYS A 17 10.43 6.90 -2.77
CA LYS A 17 10.52 8.14 -3.56
C LYS A 17 9.23 8.50 -4.30
N CYS A 18 8.32 7.55 -4.44
CA CYS A 18 7.05 7.70 -5.13
C CYS A 18 5.86 7.73 -4.16
N GLY A 19 6.08 8.19 -2.92
CA GLY A 19 5.01 8.40 -1.94
C GLY A 19 4.56 7.15 -1.17
N GLY A 20 5.28 6.04 -1.20
CA GLY A 20 4.86 4.81 -0.52
C GLY A 20 4.74 4.94 1.00
N GLN A 21 5.64 5.70 1.64
CA GLN A 21 5.55 5.98 3.08
C GLN A 21 4.31 6.84 3.40
N ASP A 22 4.01 7.83 2.58
CA ASP A 22 2.86 8.71 2.77
C ASP A 22 1.54 7.97 2.55
N PHE A 23 1.47 7.13 1.50
CA PHE A 23 0.32 6.28 1.24
C PHE A 23 0.06 5.33 2.42
N TYR A 24 1.11 4.70 2.97
CA TYR A 24 0.99 3.84 4.15
C TYR A 24 0.42 4.59 5.36
N LEU A 25 0.90 5.81 5.63
CA LEU A 25 0.43 6.62 6.75
C LEU A 25 -1.03 7.07 6.56
N ALA A 26 -1.40 7.49 5.36
CA ALA A 26 -2.77 7.85 5.01
C ALA A 26 -3.71 6.66 5.19
N LEU A 27 -3.32 5.47 4.71
CA LEU A 27 -4.07 4.23 4.88
C LEU A 27 -4.26 3.87 6.35
N LYS A 28 -3.19 3.93 7.16
CA LYS A 28 -3.27 3.68 8.62
C LYS A 28 -4.19 4.67 9.33
N THR A 29 -4.18 5.93 8.89
CA THR A 29 -5.04 6.99 9.44
C THR A 29 -6.50 6.69 9.14
N ARG A 30 -6.82 6.35 7.88
CA ARG A 30 -8.19 5.99 7.46
C ARG A 30 -8.72 4.75 8.19
N LEU A 31 -7.90 3.69 8.33
CA LEU A 31 -8.24 2.51 9.12
C LEU A 31 -8.62 2.84 10.57
N LYS A 32 -7.93 3.81 11.19
CA LYS A 32 -8.24 4.25 12.55
C LYS A 32 -9.53 5.07 12.60
N GLN A 33 -9.73 5.97 11.64
CA GLN A 33 -10.92 6.82 11.56
C GLN A 33 -12.21 5.99 11.38
N GLU A 34 -12.13 4.90 10.63
CA GLU A 34 -13.25 4.00 10.32
C GLU A 34 -13.40 2.85 11.35
N GLY A 35 -12.58 2.83 12.41
CA GLY A 35 -12.65 1.78 13.44
C GLY A 35 -12.22 0.37 12.98
N LEU A 36 -11.59 0.26 11.80
CA LEU A 36 -11.19 -1.01 11.18
C LEU A 36 -9.78 -1.47 11.56
N ASN A 37 -9.04 -0.67 12.33
CA ASN A 37 -7.65 -0.95 12.72
C ASN A 37 -7.44 -2.25 13.52
N ASN A 38 -8.51 -2.85 14.06
CA ASN A 38 -8.48 -4.14 14.77
C ASN A 38 -8.76 -5.35 13.86
N THR A 39 -9.35 -5.15 12.68
CA THR A 39 -9.74 -6.23 11.75
C THR A 39 -8.95 -6.18 10.45
N HIS A 40 -8.52 -4.99 10.03
CA HIS A 40 -7.78 -4.75 8.80
C HIS A 40 -6.36 -4.31 9.12
N TRP A 41 -5.39 -5.18 8.82
CA TRP A 41 -3.99 -4.92 9.09
C TRP A 41 -3.26 -4.34 7.87
N ALA A 42 -2.57 -3.21 8.07
CA ALA A 42 -1.62 -2.64 7.11
C ALA A 42 -0.21 -2.64 7.71
N THR A 43 0.75 -3.17 6.97
CA THR A 43 2.16 -3.20 7.37
C THR A 43 3.07 -2.67 6.27
N ARG A 44 4.20 -2.09 6.70
CA ARG A 44 5.28 -1.70 5.81
C ARG A 44 6.10 -2.92 5.43
N THR A 45 6.59 -2.93 4.20
CA THR A 45 7.50 -3.97 3.71
C THR A 45 8.74 -3.36 3.06
N GLY A 46 9.77 -4.20 2.95
CA GLY A 46 10.83 -3.99 1.97
C GLY A 46 10.31 -4.12 0.53
N CYS A 47 11.25 -4.17 -0.41
CA CYS A 47 10.97 -4.23 -1.85
C CYS A 47 10.09 -5.45 -2.19
N LEU A 48 8.96 -5.21 -2.86
CA LEU A 48 8.04 -6.24 -3.35
C LEU A 48 8.32 -6.70 -4.79
N GLY A 49 9.32 -6.11 -5.47
CA GLY A 49 9.77 -6.53 -6.81
C GLY A 49 9.31 -5.63 -7.96
N PHE A 50 8.38 -4.70 -7.73
CA PHE A 50 7.73 -3.88 -8.76
C PHE A 50 8.10 -2.38 -8.66
N CYS A 51 9.38 -2.08 -8.43
CA CYS A 51 9.82 -0.68 -8.38
C CYS A 51 9.50 0.03 -9.69
N ASN A 52 8.95 1.23 -9.58
CA ASN A 52 8.47 2.09 -10.66
C ASN A 52 8.58 3.57 -10.18
N ASP A 53 8.46 4.53 -11.09
CA ASP A 53 8.62 5.97 -10.81
C ASP A 53 7.30 6.70 -10.52
N VAL A 54 6.17 5.98 -10.46
CA VAL A 54 4.82 6.58 -10.35
C VAL A 54 4.28 6.50 -8.94
N GLY A 55 4.33 5.32 -8.31
CA GLY A 55 3.66 5.06 -7.03
C GLY A 55 4.15 3.83 -6.29
N THR A 56 3.47 3.51 -5.19
CA THR A 56 3.81 2.37 -4.35
C THR A 56 3.17 1.08 -4.82
N THR A 57 3.83 -0.04 -4.53
CA THR A 57 3.19 -1.36 -4.63
C THR A 57 2.41 -1.65 -3.35
N VAL A 58 1.17 -2.12 -3.52
CA VAL A 58 0.30 -2.59 -2.44
C VAL A 58 -0.17 -4.00 -2.76
N ALA A 59 -0.06 -4.92 -1.79
CA ALA A 59 -0.67 -6.24 -1.87
C ALA A 59 -1.79 -6.39 -0.84
N ILE A 60 -2.94 -6.88 -1.28
CA ILE A 60 -4.09 -7.19 -0.42
C ILE A 60 -4.22 -8.71 -0.36
N HIS A 61 -4.17 -9.24 0.86
CA HIS A 61 -4.36 -10.66 1.15
C HIS A 61 -5.68 -10.83 1.88
N ARG A 62 -6.53 -11.73 1.38
CA ARG A 62 -7.76 -12.19 2.04
C ARG A 62 -7.72 -13.69 2.19
N LYS A 63 -8.36 -14.20 3.23
CA LYS A 63 -8.41 -15.63 3.51
C LYS A 63 -9.22 -16.32 2.41
N GLY A 64 -8.64 -17.34 1.77
CA GLY A 64 -9.32 -18.12 0.73
C GLY A 64 -9.28 -17.49 -0.67
N GLU A 65 -8.64 -16.34 -0.83
CA GLU A 65 -8.47 -15.68 -2.13
C GLU A 65 -7.00 -15.64 -2.56
N ALA A 66 -6.78 -15.53 -3.87
CA ALA A 66 -5.49 -15.15 -4.40
C ALA A 66 -5.14 -13.71 -3.97
N SER A 67 -3.85 -13.46 -3.79
CA SER A 67 -3.37 -12.13 -3.42
C SER A 67 -3.59 -11.16 -4.58
N GLN A 68 -4.20 -10.01 -4.29
CA GLN A 68 -4.32 -8.93 -5.28
C GLN A 68 -3.13 -7.99 -5.17
N TRP A 69 -2.61 -7.59 -6.32
CA TRP A 69 -1.45 -6.73 -6.45
C TRP A 69 -1.82 -5.46 -7.20
N PHE A 70 -1.51 -4.33 -6.59
CA PHE A 70 -1.69 -3.01 -7.17
C PHE A 70 -0.32 -2.36 -7.27
N ASN A 71 0.06 -2.01 -8.48
CA ASN A 71 1.32 -1.33 -8.77
C ASN A 71 1.02 0.15 -9.05
N GLU A 72 2.05 0.99 -8.92
CA GLU A 72 1.94 2.42 -9.25
C GLU A 72 0.86 3.18 -8.46
N VAL A 73 0.49 2.68 -7.27
CA VAL A 73 -0.57 3.26 -6.44
C VAL A 73 -0.12 4.62 -5.93
N THR A 74 -0.91 5.64 -6.22
CA THR A 74 -0.69 7.01 -5.79
C THR A 74 -1.72 7.46 -4.76
N ALA A 75 -1.61 8.69 -4.27
CA ALA A 75 -2.60 9.28 -3.37
C ALA A 75 -3.99 9.40 -4.02
N THR A 76 -4.09 9.54 -5.35
CA THR A 76 -5.38 9.64 -6.05
C THR A 76 -6.12 8.31 -6.09
N ASP A 77 -5.40 7.20 -5.91
CA ASP A 77 -5.96 5.84 -5.89
C ASP A 77 -6.43 5.41 -4.49
N MET A 78 -6.33 6.28 -3.48
CA MET A 78 -6.69 5.95 -2.11
C MET A 78 -8.13 5.44 -1.98
N ASP A 79 -9.09 6.06 -2.68
CA ASP A 79 -10.48 5.64 -2.61
C ASP A 79 -10.75 4.32 -3.33
N SER A 80 -10.15 4.07 -4.50
CA SER A 80 -10.32 2.80 -5.21
C SER A 80 -9.68 1.64 -4.44
N ILE A 81 -8.46 1.84 -3.92
CA ILE A 81 -7.80 0.85 -3.05
C ILE A 81 -8.58 0.64 -1.77
N TRP A 82 -9.19 1.68 -1.20
CA TRP A 82 -10.03 1.54 -0.01
C TRP A 82 -11.23 0.64 -0.24
N GLN A 83 -11.94 0.80 -1.36
CA GLN A 83 -13.07 -0.08 -1.71
C GLN A 83 -12.62 -1.54 -1.82
N GLU A 84 -11.44 -1.78 -2.39
CA GLU A 84 -10.87 -3.13 -2.41
C GLU A 84 -10.62 -3.64 -0.98
N ILE A 85 -10.11 -2.81 -0.08
CA ILE A 85 -9.79 -3.22 1.29
C ILE A 85 -11.04 -3.66 2.07
N VAL A 86 -12.15 -2.94 1.92
CA VAL A 86 -13.35 -3.11 2.77
C VAL A 86 -14.44 -3.99 2.16
N ARG A 87 -14.26 -4.47 0.92
CA ARG A 87 -15.24 -5.37 0.30
C ARG A 87 -15.35 -6.70 1.05
N GLU A 88 -16.57 -7.23 1.10
CA GLU A 88 -16.91 -8.53 1.71
C GLU A 88 -16.50 -9.73 0.85
#